data_AF-A0A1I8AHY6-F1
#
_entry.id   AF-A0A1I8AHY6-F1
#
_cell.length_a   1.000
_cell.length_b   1.000
_cell.length_c   1.000
_cell.angle_alpha   90.00
_cell.angle_beta   90.00
_cell.angle_gamma   90.00
#
_symmetry.space_group_name_H-M   'P 1'
#
loop_
_entity.id
_entity.type
_entity.pdbx_description
1 polymer ?
#
loop_
_entity_poly.entity_id
_entity_poly.type
_entity_poly.pdbx_seq_one_letter_code
_entity_poly.pdbx_strand_id
1 'polypeptide(L)'
;MDTVPRLFMESVCLCLLDRPSLRESTKIPSVWGKICTATSKKIHTLRVVLDGSAEKIYAAAEPVRAYNTNAVFFSDLPLAVPLDSVDPKYITNFRIETNTRFIVPSSTWKEITLDNLQRLVHFIRPRVVHFIRPVRNERPPLRYFESINTLILYRQSNWINGKLLAMQLPCDVVIQDPIV
;
A
#
# COMPACT_ATOMS: atom_id res chain seq x y z
N MET A 1 -3.61 8.24 -31.64
CA MET A 1 -3.08 7.42 -30.53
C MET A 1 -4.20 6.87 -29.64
N ASP A 2 -5.43 7.41 -29.64
CA ASP A 2 -6.48 7.01 -28.68
C ASP A 2 -7.27 5.72 -29.00
N THR A 3 -6.67 4.75 -29.71
CA THR A 3 -7.33 3.49 -30.08
C THR A 3 -7.18 2.38 -29.04
N VAL A 4 -6.29 2.56 -28.07
CA VAL A 4 -6.06 1.58 -27.00
C VAL A 4 -7.27 1.54 -26.06
N PRO A 5 -7.87 0.36 -25.80
CA PRO A 5 -9.02 0.24 -24.92
C PRO A 5 -8.74 0.79 -23.53
N ARG A 6 -9.74 1.46 -22.94
CA ARG A 6 -9.66 1.99 -21.58
C ARG A 6 -9.25 0.92 -20.56
N LEU A 7 -9.80 -0.29 -20.66
CA LEU A 7 -9.49 -1.40 -19.76
C LEU A 7 -8.02 -1.79 -19.79
N PHE A 8 -7.36 -1.66 -20.94
CA PHE A 8 -5.92 -1.91 -21.06
C PHE A 8 -5.14 -0.87 -20.26
N MET A 9 -5.46 0.43 -20.43
CA MET A 9 -4.80 1.49 -19.67
C MET A 9 -5.05 1.38 -18.16
N GLU A 10 -6.26 1.01 -17.73
CA GLU A 10 -6.55 0.74 -16.32
C GLU A 10 -5.70 -0.42 -15.78
N SER A 11 -5.53 -1.49 -16.57
CA SER A 11 -4.67 -2.63 -16.22
C SER A 11 -3.20 -2.24 -16.14
N VAL A 12 -2.72 -1.39 -17.05
CA VAL A 12 -1.35 -0.84 -17.01
C VAL A 12 -1.15 -0.05 -15.72
N CYS A 13 -2.08 0.84 -15.34
CA CYS A 13 -1.99 1.57 -14.08
C CYS A 13 -1.94 0.64 -12.86
N LEU A 14 -2.72 -0.44 -12.84
CA LEU A 14 -2.66 -1.44 -11.76
C LEU A 14 -1.32 -2.18 -11.69
N CYS A 15 -0.61 -2.30 -12.81
CA CYS A 15 0.73 -2.90 -12.86
C CYS A 15 1.85 -1.93 -12.48
N LEU A 16 1.59 -0.62 -12.52
CA LEU A 16 2.52 0.41 -12.05
C LEU A 16 2.45 0.47 -10.52
N LEU A 17 3.22 -0.41 -9.87
CA LEU A 17 3.27 -0.50 -8.42
C LEU A 17 3.94 0.72 -7.78
N ASP A 18 4.72 1.49 -8.54
CA ASP A 18 5.41 2.68 -8.06
C ASP A 18 4.60 3.99 -8.21
N ARG A 19 4.38 4.68 -7.07
CA ARG A 19 3.66 5.97 -6.99
C ARG A 19 4.25 7.04 -7.92
N PRO A 20 5.58 7.16 -8.12
CA PRO A 20 6.14 8.10 -9.08
C PRO A 20 5.70 7.81 -10.52
N SER A 21 5.77 6.57 -10.99
CA SER A 21 5.31 6.23 -12.35
C SER A 21 3.81 6.46 -12.53
N LEU A 22 3.00 6.13 -11.52
CA LEU A 22 1.57 6.47 -11.53
C LEU A 22 1.38 7.99 -11.65
N ARG A 23 2.14 8.80 -10.90
CA ARG A 23 2.06 10.26 -10.97
C ARG A 23 2.45 10.79 -12.35
N GLU A 24 3.56 10.33 -12.92
CA GLU A 24 4.00 10.74 -14.26
C GLU A 24 3.00 10.32 -15.34
N SER A 25 2.38 9.13 -15.20
CA SER A 25 1.35 8.66 -16.13
C SER A 25 0.11 9.58 -16.17
N THR A 26 -0.18 10.31 -15.08
CA THR A 26 -1.28 11.29 -15.06
C THR A 26 -0.99 12.55 -15.88
N LYS A 27 0.29 12.82 -16.22
CA LYS A 27 0.71 14.00 -16.98
C LYS A 27 0.68 13.79 -18.50
N ILE A 28 0.36 12.58 -18.97
CA ILE A 28 0.28 12.27 -20.41
C ILE A 28 -0.80 13.16 -21.05
N PRO A 29 -0.48 14.01 -22.05
CA PRO A 29 -1.42 14.96 -22.64
C PRO A 29 -2.34 14.25 -23.67
N SER A 30 -3.19 13.35 -23.19
CA SER A 30 -4.18 12.63 -24.01
C SER A 30 -5.32 12.05 -23.15
N VAL A 31 -6.24 11.27 -23.77
CA VAL A 31 -7.26 10.52 -23.04
C VAL A 31 -6.63 9.58 -22.01
N TRP A 32 -5.41 9.10 -22.26
CA TRP A 32 -4.68 8.21 -21.37
C TRP A 32 -4.32 8.87 -20.04
N GLY A 33 -3.83 10.12 -20.04
CA GLY A 33 -3.55 10.83 -18.78
C GLY A 33 -4.80 11.01 -17.90
N LYS A 34 -5.97 11.19 -18.53
CA LYS A 34 -7.27 11.24 -17.83
C LYS A 34 -7.64 9.88 -17.23
N ILE A 35 -7.45 8.78 -17.97
CA ILE A 35 -7.68 7.42 -17.48
C ILE A 35 -6.72 7.09 -16.34
N CYS A 36 -5.43 7.40 -16.49
CA CYS A 36 -4.42 7.23 -15.43
C CYS A 36 -4.80 8.02 -14.18
N THR A 37 -5.25 9.27 -14.33
CA THR A 37 -5.72 10.10 -13.22
C THR A 37 -6.94 9.49 -12.51
N ALA A 38 -7.92 9.01 -13.26
CA ALA A 38 -9.11 8.38 -12.70
C ALA A 38 -8.76 7.07 -11.98
N THR A 39 -7.84 6.28 -12.54
CA THR A 39 -7.42 4.99 -11.99
C THR A 39 -6.55 5.18 -10.75
N SER A 40 -5.59 6.10 -10.77
CA SER A 40 -4.70 6.38 -9.62
C SER A 40 -5.47 6.81 -8.37
N LYS A 41 -6.65 7.44 -8.54
CA LYS A 41 -7.54 7.81 -7.43
C LYS A 41 -8.23 6.59 -6.80
N LYS A 42 -8.38 5.50 -7.55
CA LYS A 42 -8.94 4.24 -7.07
C LYS A 42 -7.90 3.35 -6.42
N ILE A 43 -6.61 3.53 -6.75
CA ILE A 43 -5.53 2.71 -6.21
C ILE A 43 -5.26 3.08 -4.75
N HIS A 44 -5.23 2.06 -3.90
CA HIS A 44 -4.96 2.19 -2.47
C HIS A 44 -3.80 1.28 -2.05
N THR A 45 -3.17 1.65 -0.94
CA THR A 45 -2.27 0.80 -0.17
C THR A 45 -3.03 0.28 1.05
N LEU A 46 -2.96 -1.03 1.32
CA LEU A 46 -3.46 -1.60 2.56
C LEU A 46 -2.55 -1.13 3.69
N ARG A 47 -3.06 -0.29 4.58
CA ARG A 47 -2.33 0.16 5.76
C ARG A 47 -2.78 -0.67 6.96
N VAL A 48 -1.82 -1.27 7.65
CA VAL A 48 -2.03 -2.15 8.79
C VAL A 48 -1.23 -1.61 9.96
N VAL A 49 -1.90 -1.39 11.09
CA VAL A 49 -1.29 -0.90 12.32
C VAL A 49 -1.39 -1.98 13.39
N LEU A 50 -0.23 -2.29 13.98
CA LEU A 50 -0.11 -3.24 15.08
C LEU A 50 -0.13 -2.47 16.39
N ASP A 51 -1.25 -2.53 17.11
CA ASP A 51 -1.41 -1.90 18.42
C ASP A 51 -0.87 -2.82 19.51
N GLY A 52 0.26 -2.44 20.08
CA GLY A 52 0.90 -3.17 21.18
C GLY A 52 0.19 -3.07 22.51
N SER A 53 -0.54 -1.98 22.77
CA SER A 53 -1.25 -1.78 24.04
C SER A 53 -2.55 -2.56 24.11
N ALA A 54 -3.25 -2.66 22.98
CA ALA A 54 -4.49 -3.42 22.89
C ALA A 54 -4.29 -4.85 22.38
N GLU A 55 -3.07 -5.19 21.93
CA GLU A 55 -2.75 -6.44 21.20
C GLU A 55 -3.71 -6.70 20.02
N LYS A 56 -3.96 -5.64 19.25
CA LYS A 56 -4.92 -5.64 18.15
C LYS A 56 -4.27 -5.26 16.83
N ILE A 57 -4.88 -5.74 15.76
CA ILE A 57 -4.50 -5.42 14.38
C ILE A 57 -5.60 -4.57 13.79
N TYR A 58 -5.24 -3.39 13.30
CA TYR A 58 -6.17 -2.50 12.62
C TYR A 58 -5.77 -2.36 11.15
N ALA A 59 -6.75 -2.32 10.26
CA ALA A 59 -6.51 -2.13 8.83
C ALA A 59 -7.42 -1.06 8.25
N ALA A 60 -6.88 -0.31 7.28
CA ALA A 60 -7.59 0.66 6.47
C ALA A 60 -6.97 0.73 5.08
N ALA A 61 -7.67 1.38 4.14
CA ALA A 61 -7.14 1.62 2.80
C ALA A 61 -6.64 3.07 2.70
N GLU A 62 -5.40 3.24 2.27
CA GLU A 62 -4.74 4.54 2.13
C GLU A 62 -4.64 4.92 0.64
N PRO A 63 -5.23 6.02 0.18
CA PRO A 63 -5.12 6.45 -1.20
C PRO A 63 -3.67 6.79 -1.60
N VAL A 64 -3.25 6.38 -2.79
CA VAL A 64 -1.88 6.65 -3.32
C VAL A 64 -1.53 8.15 -3.37
N ARG A 65 -2.54 9.02 -3.48
CA ARG A 65 -2.37 10.47 -3.76
C ARG A 65 -2.11 11.37 -2.54
N ALA A 66 -1.92 10.84 -1.33
CA ALA A 66 -1.92 11.64 -0.11
C ALA A 66 -0.75 12.64 0.09
N TYR A 67 0.18 12.79 -0.86
CA TYR A 67 1.36 13.65 -0.69
C TYR A 67 1.43 14.87 -1.62
N ASN A 68 0.32 15.26 -2.27
CA ASN A 68 0.34 16.39 -3.19
C ASN A 68 -0.69 17.47 -2.84
N THR A 69 -0.60 17.98 -1.62
CA THR A 69 -1.01 19.32 -1.25
C THR A 69 -0.03 19.83 -0.21
N ASN A 70 0.26 21.12 -0.20
CA ASN A 70 1.09 21.82 0.77
C ASN A 70 0.46 21.80 2.20
N ALA A 71 -0.08 20.67 2.66
CA ALA A 71 -0.52 20.43 4.03
C ALA A 71 0.70 20.12 4.88
N VAL A 72 1.48 21.18 5.04
CA VAL A 72 2.63 21.29 5.91
C VAL A 72 2.05 21.52 7.31
N PHE A 73 2.28 20.53 8.19
CA PHE A 73 2.06 20.55 9.64
C PHE A 73 0.59 20.44 10.13
N PHE A 74 0.36 19.37 10.89
CA PHE A 74 -0.80 19.08 11.76
C PHE A 74 -2.11 18.64 11.07
N SER A 75 -2.55 17.42 11.43
CA SER A 75 -3.90 16.81 11.27
C SER A 75 -4.32 16.07 10.00
N ASP A 76 -3.72 16.30 8.83
CA ASP A 76 -4.09 15.50 7.62
C ASP A 76 -3.22 14.23 7.50
N LEU A 77 -3.45 13.27 8.41
CA LEU A 77 -3.15 11.87 8.09
C LEU A 77 -3.83 11.57 6.73
N PRO A 78 -3.17 10.87 5.79
CA PRO A 78 -3.82 10.39 4.57
C PRO A 78 -5.19 9.85 4.93
N LEU A 79 -6.25 10.42 4.35
CA LEU A 79 -7.64 10.17 4.72
C LEU A 79 -7.93 8.68 4.51
N ALA A 80 -7.61 7.87 5.51
CA ALA A 80 -7.70 6.42 5.44
C ALA A 80 -9.18 6.10 5.32
N VAL A 81 -9.55 5.44 4.24
CA VAL A 81 -10.93 5.05 4.00
C VAL A 81 -11.17 3.65 4.57
N PRO A 82 -12.39 3.37 5.05
CA PRO A 82 -12.75 2.04 5.52
C PRO A 82 -12.44 0.97 4.47
N LEU A 83 -11.85 -0.14 4.89
CA LEU A 83 -11.43 -1.21 3.96
C LEU A 83 -12.61 -1.74 3.12
N ASP A 84 -13.80 -1.81 3.72
CA ASP A 84 -15.02 -2.29 3.07
C ASP A 84 -15.55 -1.33 1.97
N SER A 85 -15.03 -0.10 1.90
CA SER A 85 -15.39 0.89 0.87
C SER A 85 -14.55 0.77 -0.41
N VAL A 86 -13.49 -0.03 -0.39
CA VAL A 86 -12.54 -0.16 -1.49
C VAL A 86 -12.65 -1.55 -2.09
N ASP A 87 -12.80 -1.61 -3.42
CA ASP A 87 -12.72 -2.88 -4.15
C ASP A 87 -11.28 -3.43 -4.03
N PRO A 88 -11.08 -4.65 -3.47
CA PRO A 88 -9.77 -5.23 -3.24
C PRO A 88 -8.86 -5.27 -4.47
N LYS A 89 -9.42 -5.29 -5.69
CA LYS A 89 -8.62 -5.28 -6.93
C LYS A 89 -7.79 -4.01 -7.13
N TYR A 90 -8.15 -2.91 -6.44
CA TYR A 90 -7.41 -1.66 -6.48
C TYR A 90 -6.44 -1.50 -5.30
N ILE A 91 -6.31 -2.50 -4.44
CA ILE A 91 -5.30 -2.53 -3.39
C ILE A 91 -4.06 -3.20 -3.98
N THR A 92 -3.01 -2.41 -4.25
CA THR A 92 -1.84 -2.90 -5.00
C THR A 92 -0.64 -3.16 -4.12
N ASN A 93 -0.55 -2.51 -2.96
CA ASN A 93 0.58 -2.60 -2.03
C ASN A 93 0.05 -2.73 -0.60
N PHE A 94 0.91 -3.16 0.33
CA PHE A 94 0.63 -3.11 1.76
C PHE A 94 1.74 -2.45 2.57
N ARG A 95 1.36 -1.86 3.70
CA ARG A 95 2.26 -1.31 4.71
C ARG A 95 1.80 -1.79 6.07
N ILE A 96 2.62 -2.61 6.72
CA ILE A 96 2.39 -3.10 8.08
C ILE A 96 3.39 -2.39 8.98
N GLU A 97 2.88 -1.67 9.98
CA GLU A 97 3.71 -0.90 10.91
C GLU A 97 3.24 -1.03 12.36
N THR A 98 4.18 -1.04 13.28
CA THR A 98 3.87 -0.93 14.71
C THR A 98 3.33 0.45 15.05
N ASN A 99 2.27 0.50 15.87
CA ASN A 99 1.72 1.77 16.34
C ASN A 99 2.71 2.48 17.27
N THR A 100 3.29 3.58 16.82
CA THR A 100 4.22 4.40 17.59
C THR A 100 3.52 5.53 18.35
N ARG A 101 2.40 5.30 19.06
CA ARG A 101 1.62 6.30 19.84
C ARG A 101 1.11 7.54 19.07
N PHE A 102 1.57 7.79 17.85
CA PHE A 102 1.18 8.92 16.99
C PHE A 102 0.06 8.57 16.01
N ILE A 103 -0.29 7.28 15.89
CA ILE A 103 -1.39 6.81 15.05
C ILE A 103 -2.49 6.33 16.00
N VAL A 104 -3.45 7.20 16.30
CA VAL A 104 -4.69 6.77 16.94
C VAL A 104 -5.57 6.20 15.82
N PRO A 105 -5.94 4.92 15.84
CA PRO A 105 -6.89 4.38 14.88
C PRO A 105 -8.20 5.16 15.03
N SER A 106 -8.52 5.98 14.03
CA SER A 106 -9.81 6.66 13.96
C SER A 106 -10.92 5.65 13.68
N SER A 107 -12.18 6.08 13.73
CA SER A 107 -13.35 5.24 13.41
C SER A 107 -13.34 4.64 12.00
N THR A 108 -12.42 5.06 11.10
CA THR A 108 -12.27 4.50 9.76
C THR A 108 -11.45 3.20 9.73
N TRP A 109 -10.71 2.90 10.80
CA TRP A 109 -9.91 1.69 10.90
C TRP A 109 -10.77 0.52 11.37
N LYS A 110 -10.59 -0.63 10.72
CA LYS A 110 -11.29 -1.86 11.05
C LYS A 110 -10.36 -2.80 11.81
N GLU A 111 -10.80 -3.31 12.95
CA GLU A 111 -10.11 -4.39 13.64
C GLU A 111 -10.18 -5.67 12.78
N ILE A 112 -9.04 -6.31 12.58
CA ILE A 112 -8.93 -7.55 11.79
C ILE A 112 -8.16 -8.62 12.57
N THR A 113 -8.39 -9.88 12.21
CA THR A 113 -7.61 -11.00 12.72
C THR A 113 -6.34 -11.19 11.88
N LEU A 114 -5.41 -12.00 12.40
CA LEU A 114 -4.23 -12.41 11.66
C LEU A 114 -4.57 -13.19 10.37
N ASP A 115 -5.61 -14.03 10.41
CA ASP A 115 -6.11 -14.76 9.21
C ASP A 115 -6.66 -13.79 8.17
N ASN A 116 -7.41 -12.76 8.59
CA ASN A 116 -7.88 -11.71 7.69
C ASN A 116 -6.71 -10.99 7.03
N LEU A 117 -5.65 -10.66 7.79
CA LEU A 117 -4.44 -10.05 7.24
C LEU A 117 -3.78 -10.96 6.20
N GLN A 118 -3.66 -12.25 6.49
CA GLN A 118 -3.09 -13.23 5.56
C GLN A 118 -3.86 -13.28 4.24
N ARG A 119 -5.19 -13.34 4.31
CA ARG A 119 -6.06 -13.33 3.12
C ARG A 119 -5.89 -12.05 2.32
N LEU A 120 -5.89 -10.89 2.99
CA LEU A 120 -5.72 -9.59 2.33
C LEU A 120 -4.38 -9.49 1.61
N VAL A 121 -3.28 -9.85 2.27
CA VAL A 121 -1.95 -9.83 1.64
C VAL A 121 -1.86 -10.85 0.50
N HIS A 122 -2.50 -12.00 0.63
CA HIS A 122 -2.57 -12.99 -0.46
C HIS A 122 -3.31 -12.45 -1.70
N PHE A 123 -4.36 -11.65 -1.52
CA PHE A 123 -5.04 -10.98 -2.63
C PHE A 123 -4.19 -9.90 -3.31
N ILE A 124 -3.38 -9.18 -2.53
CA ILE A 124 -2.47 -8.14 -3.03
C ILE A 124 -1.28 -8.75 -3.77
N ARG A 125 -0.89 -9.98 -3.40
CA ARG A 125 0.22 -10.71 -4.01
C ARG A 125 0.07 -10.61 -5.53
N PRO A 126 1.12 -10.14 -6.24
CA PRO A 126 0.97 -9.70 -7.61
C PRO A 126 0.36 -10.82 -8.43
N ARG A 127 -0.74 -10.50 -9.11
CA ARG A 127 -1.15 -11.21 -10.32
C ARG A 127 -0.02 -10.99 -11.33
N VAL A 128 1.09 -11.70 -11.14
CA VAL A 128 2.15 -11.84 -12.11
C VAL A 128 1.51 -12.64 -13.23
N VAL A 129 0.81 -11.93 -14.10
CA VAL A 129 0.52 -12.45 -15.42
C VAL A 129 1.89 -12.73 -16.01
N HIS A 130 2.17 -14.01 -16.31
CA HIS A 130 3.45 -14.52 -16.80
C HIS A 130 4.02 -13.83 -18.05
N PHE A 131 3.37 -12.80 -18.59
CA PHE A 131 3.78 -12.13 -19.82
C PHE A 131 4.80 -11.02 -19.64
N ILE A 132 4.93 -10.41 -18.47
CA ILE A 132 5.97 -9.41 -18.21
C ILE A 132 6.47 -9.61 -16.80
N ARG A 133 7.53 -10.41 -16.64
CA ARG A 133 8.48 -10.15 -15.53
C ARG A 133 8.92 -8.71 -15.75
N PRO A 134 8.64 -7.74 -14.86
CA PRO A 134 9.49 -6.57 -14.83
C PRO A 134 10.87 -7.17 -14.61
N VAL A 135 11.74 -7.06 -15.61
CA VAL A 135 13.15 -7.35 -15.46
C VAL A 135 13.51 -6.74 -14.13
N ARG A 136 14.03 -7.55 -13.19
CA ARG A 136 14.51 -7.07 -11.90
C ARG A 136 15.19 -5.74 -12.21
N ASN A 137 14.57 -4.64 -11.81
CA ASN A 137 15.22 -3.35 -11.91
C ASN A 137 16.30 -3.47 -10.84
N GLU A 138 17.47 -3.97 -11.23
CA GLU A 138 18.69 -4.07 -10.42
C GLU A 138 19.21 -2.67 -10.04
N ARG A 139 18.47 -1.62 -10.41
CA ARG A 139 18.64 -0.27 -9.91
C ARG A 139 17.93 -0.15 -8.56
N PRO A 140 18.65 0.18 -7.47
CA PRO A 140 18.03 0.61 -6.24
C PRO A 140 17.09 1.78 -6.56
N PRO A 141 15.82 1.80 -6.11
CA PRO A 141 14.99 2.96 -6.30
C PRO A 141 15.63 4.14 -5.55
N LEU A 142 16.01 5.17 -6.29
CA LEU A 142 16.54 6.45 -5.77
C LEU A 142 15.54 7.19 -4.84
N ARG A 143 14.35 6.65 -4.60
CA ARG A 143 13.31 7.21 -3.73
C ARG A 143 12.65 6.09 -2.91
N TYR A 144 13.10 5.99 -1.66
CA TYR A 144 13.09 4.76 -0.86
C TYR A 144 11.77 4.40 -0.14
N PHE A 145 10.68 5.18 -0.24
CA PHE A 145 9.57 5.02 0.73
C PHE A 145 8.14 4.96 0.18
N GLU A 146 7.90 5.32 -1.08
CA GLU A 146 6.52 5.62 -1.47
C GLU A 146 5.73 4.43 -2.01
N SER A 147 6.37 3.30 -2.36
CA SER A 147 5.70 2.32 -3.24
C SER A 147 6.13 0.85 -3.07
N ILE A 148 6.35 0.43 -1.83
CA ILE A 148 6.93 -0.86 -1.50
C ILE A 148 6.05 -1.58 -0.48
N ASN A 149 5.91 -2.90 -0.63
CA ASN A 149 5.37 -3.75 0.41
C ASN A 149 6.30 -3.70 1.62
N THR A 150 5.84 -3.06 2.68
CA THR A 150 6.69 -2.67 3.81
C THR A 150 6.22 -3.34 5.09
N LEU A 151 7.16 -3.91 5.84
CA LEU A 151 6.96 -4.46 7.17
C LEU A 151 7.92 -3.77 8.15
N ILE A 152 7.39 -2.94 9.04
CA ILE A 152 8.14 -2.22 10.07
C ILE A 152 7.71 -2.72 11.44
N LEU A 153 8.62 -3.41 12.13
CA LEU A 153 8.38 -4.04 13.42
C LEU A 153 9.26 -3.40 14.50
N TYR A 154 8.61 -2.74 15.45
CA TYR A 154 9.22 -2.16 16.64
C TYR A 154 8.88 -2.99 17.88
N ARG A 155 9.49 -2.65 19.02
CA ARG A 155 9.31 -3.36 20.30
C ARG A 155 7.84 -3.53 20.71
N GLN A 156 6.99 -2.56 20.39
CA GLN A 156 5.57 -2.58 20.75
C GLN A 156 4.77 -3.64 19.99
N SER A 157 5.27 -4.22 18.89
CA SER A 157 4.59 -5.32 18.19
C SER A 157 5.18 -6.70 18.50
N ASN A 158 6.06 -6.83 19.49
CA ASN A 158 6.72 -8.11 19.83
C ASN A 158 5.74 -9.27 20.06
N TRP A 159 4.53 -9.01 20.56
CA TRP A 159 3.47 -9.99 20.79
C TRP A 159 3.04 -10.73 19.50
N ILE A 160 3.24 -10.14 18.31
CA ILE A 160 2.83 -10.72 17.02
C ILE A 160 3.98 -10.91 16.02
N ASN A 161 5.16 -10.33 16.26
CA ASN A 161 6.29 -10.35 15.32
C ASN A 161 6.61 -11.77 14.81
N GLY A 162 6.69 -12.76 15.70
CA GLY A 162 6.97 -14.15 15.31
C GLY A 162 5.95 -14.74 14.35
N LYS A 163 4.66 -14.40 14.53
CA LYS A 163 3.58 -14.87 13.65
C LYS A 163 3.62 -14.18 12.28
N LEU A 164 3.86 -12.86 12.25
CA LEU A 164 3.99 -12.11 10.99
C LEU A 164 5.17 -12.59 10.15
N LEU A 165 6.30 -12.89 10.78
CA LEU A 165 7.47 -13.44 10.10
C LEU A 165 7.20 -14.86 9.57
N ALA A 166 6.48 -15.69 10.34
CA ALA A 166 6.10 -17.03 9.91
C ALA A 166 5.15 -17.05 8.70
N MET A 167 4.39 -15.98 8.47
CA MET A 167 3.50 -15.85 7.29
C MET A 167 4.25 -15.68 5.97
N GLN A 168 5.55 -15.37 5.99
CA GLN A 168 6.38 -15.18 4.78
C GLN A 168 5.73 -14.21 3.77
N LEU A 169 5.32 -13.04 4.27
CA LEU A 169 4.67 -12.01 3.45
C LEU A 169 5.62 -11.54 2.33
N PRO A 170 5.13 -11.24 1.13
CA PRO A 170 5.94 -10.76 0.00
C PRO A 170 6.32 -9.28 0.20
N CYS A 171 7.15 -9.00 1.20
CA CYS A 171 7.68 -7.67 1.52
C CYS A 171 8.90 -7.37 0.63
N ASP A 172 9.01 -6.14 0.12
CA ASP A 172 10.25 -5.68 -0.50
C ASP A 172 11.19 -5.02 0.53
N VAL A 173 10.63 -4.50 1.64
CA VAL A 173 11.41 -3.92 2.76
C VAL A 173 10.91 -4.47 4.10
N VAL A 174 11.85 -4.94 4.91
CA VAL A 174 11.63 -5.35 6.30
C VAL A 174 12.57 -4.55 7.20
N ILE A 175 12.00 -3.84 8.17
CA ILE A 175 12.73 -3.08 9.19
C ILE A 175 12.34 -3.64 10.55
N GLN A 176 13.34 -4.02 11.35
CA GLN A 176 13.14 -4.56 12.68
C GLN A 176 14.15 -3.95 13.65
N ASP A 177 13.70 -3.49 14.81
CA ASP A 177 14.62 -3.09 15.89
C ASP A 177 15.39 -4.31 16.42
N PRO A 178 16.68 -4.16 16.79
CA PRO A 178 17.42 -5.24 17.42
C PRO A 178 16.75 -5.65 18.72
N ILE A 179 16.48 -6.95 18.85
CA ILE A 179 15.97 -7.56 20.09
C ILE A 179 17.12 -7.50 21.11
N VAL A 180 16.99 -6.66 22.13
CA VAL A 180 17.84 -6.66 23.34
C VAL A 180 17.15 -7.48 24.41
#